data_AF-A0A497N7Z2-F1
#
_entry.id   AF-A0A497N7Z2-F1
#
_cell.length_a   1.000
_cell.length_b   1.000
_cell.length_c   1.000
_cell.angle_alpha   90.00
_cell.angle_beta   90.00
_cell.angle_gamma   90.00
#
_symmetry.space_group_name_H-M   'P 1'
#
loop_
_entity.id
_entity.type
_entity.pdbx_description
1 polymer ?
#
loop_
_entity_poly.entity_id
_entity_poly.type
_entity_poly.pdbx_seq_one_letter_code
_entity_poly.pdbx_strand_id
1 'polypeptide(L)'
;MSRERNERILERIPRPFREQYFSLFRGPEPETLHPDLYQRLIDVGTDKIIEHMKRYNQRRRELIKKVRGKIEIRRLERDEKIAEARVVASDAGNNGVDLRSAFIPLYASVALTAEGWSIPHEPVFRAGEPTIWSDEFKAGDREALLAWKIQAEATIEAIQRWKPKFVFFDGPIILSFWMTPTRSSTAGYKRDFEETIGKMVSLIYICHEMDIPLIGFVKRARSVFLCKDKFGMKNMRDTALLDLILRLGEYTDPVEMRGGLIETYKRKAVELGIPKHETEELMTFYSSYIRTGLTTPFRLEFSKYSLDRLEEAGTILFTTSEEEEGIPFSINEADRLTKVTTNISNIRTLMLYSKALDLVNKGEMQPEDLNLLILQHGEPWTIRDEGYISSAVEEGGA
;
A
#
# COMPACT_ATOMS: atom_id res chain seq x y z
N MET A 1 -50.94 -12.55 5.35
CA MET A 1 -50.39 -11.37 6.04
C MET A 1 -48.91 -11.05 5.72
N SER A 2 -48.10 -11.94 5.12
CA SER A 2 -46.70 -11.60 4.75
C SER A 2 -46.52 -11.02 3.34
N ARG A 3 -47.42 -11.31 2.37
CA ARG A 3 -47.35 -10.76 1.00
C ARG A 3 -47.65 -9.26 0.93
N GLU A 4 -48.75 -8.81 1.53
CA GLU A 4 -49.14 -7.38 1.52
C GLU A 4 -48.14 -6.48 2.27
N ARG A 5 -47.41 -7.03 3.25
CA ARG A 5 -46.36 -6.30 3.97
C ARG A 5 -45.09 -6.14 3.12
N ASN A 6 -44.79 -7.12 2.27
CA ASN A 6 -43.67 -7.08 1.33
C ASN A 6 -43.92 -6.08 0.18
N GLU A 7 -45.14 -5.99 -0.32
CA GLU A 7 -45.50 -5.01 -1.37
C GLU A 7 -45.31 -3.56 -0.90
N ARG A 8 -45.73 -3.23 0.32
CA ARG A 8 -45.58 -1.89 0.89
C ARG A 8 -44.13 -1.47 1.18
N ILE A 9 -43.22 -2.43 1.40
CA ILE A 9 -41.79 -2.15 1.61
C ILE A 9 -41.12 -1.85 0.28
N LEU A 10 -41.47 -2.60 -0.76
CA LEU A 10 -40.93 -2.43 -2.10
C LEU A 10 -41.37 -1.13 -2.79
N GLU A 11 -42.54 -0.57 -2.43
CA GLU A 11 -43.01 0.74 -2.91
C GLU A 11 -42.24 1.94 -2.34
N ARG A 12 -41.47 1.76 -1.25
CA ARG A 12 -40.66 2.82 -0.64
C ARG A 12 -39.27 2.99 -1.25
N ILE A 13 -38.88 2.09 -2.14
CA ILE A 13 -37.58 2.11 -2.83
C ILE A 13 -37.75 2.86 -4.17
N PRO A 14 -36.87 3.81 -4.51
CA PRO A 14 -36.92 4.50 -5.80
C PRO A 14 -36.96 3.52 -6.98
N ARG A 15 -37.91 3.71 -7.89
CA ARG A 15 -38.09 2.86 -9.10
C ARG A 15 -36.78 2.55 -9.86
N PRO A 16 -35.87 3.52 -10.10
CA PRO A 16 -34.62 3.25 -10.81
C PRO A 16 -33.74 2.22 -10.08
N PHE A 17 -33.69 2.31 -8.75
CA PHE A 17 -32.90 1.41 -7.91
C PHE A 17 -33.47 -0.01 -7.89
N ARG A 18 -34.81 -0.12 -7.89
CA ARG A 18 -35.55 -1.39 -7.93
C ARG A 18 -35.36 -2.13 -9.26
N GLU A 19 -35.33 -1.41 -10.37
CA GLU A 19 -35.20 -2.01 -11.70
C GLU A 19 -33.74 -2.36 -12.04
N GLN A 20 -32.77 -1.57 -11.58
CA GLN A 20 -31.37 -1.77 -11.90
C GLN A 20 -30.69 -2.89 -11.08
N TYR A 21 -30.99 -3.00 -9.78
CA TYR A 21 -30.38 -4.03 -8.92
C TYR A 21 -31.14 -5.36 -8.91
N PHE A 22 -32.46 -5.35 -9.06
CA PHE A 22 -33.26 -6.59 -9.00
C PHE A 22 -33.53 -7.23 -10.37
N SER A 23 -33.15 -6.59 -11.48
CA SER A 23 -33.20 -7.22 -12.81
C SER A 23 -32.17 -8.34 -12.98
N LEU A 24 -31.03 -8.27 -12.27
CA LEU A 24 -30.01 -9.32 -12.22
C LEU A 24 -30.55 -10.66 -11.67
N PHE A 25 -31.64 -10.64 -10.89
CA PHE A 25 -32.26 -11.84 -10.31
C PHE A 25 -33.46 -12.38 -11.13
N ARG A 26 -33.66 -11.94 -12.38
CA ARG A 26 -34.75 -12.40 -13.26
C ARG A 26 -34.38 -13.54 -14.22
N GLY A 27 -33.11 -13.93 -14.29
CA GLY A 27 -32.68 -15.14 -15.01
C GLY A 27 -32.82 -16.38 -14.12
N PRO A 28 -32.98 -17.59 -14.69
CA PRO A 28 -32.95 -18.82 -13.90
C PRO A 28 -31.51 -19.07 -13.45
N GLU A 29 -31.10 -18.48 -12.34
CA GLU A 29 -29.89 -18.89 -11.64
C GLU A 29 -30.08 -20.33 -11.11
N PRO A 30 -29.00 -21.13 -11.02
CA PRO A 30 -29.05 -22.38 -10.29
C PRO A 30 -29.59 -22.07 -8.89
N GLU A 31 -30.72 -22.71 -8.53
CA GLU A 31 -31.52 -22.48 -7.32
C GLU A 31 -30.76 -21.70 -6.24
N THR A 32 -31.01 -20.38 -6.13
CA THR A 32 -30.53 -19.56 -5.03
C THR A 32 -31.06 -20.16 -3.73
N LEU A 33 -30.23 -20.99 -3.08
CA LEU A 33 -30.70 -21.95 -2.08
C LEU A 33 -31.27 -21.32 -0.80
N HIS A 34 -31.06 -20.03 -0.52
CA HIS A 34 -31.54 -19.41 0.72
C HIS A 34 -31.89 -17.91 0.59
N PRO A 35 -33.07 -17.54 0.04
CA PRO A 35 -33.55 -16.15 0.00
C PRO A 35 -33.56 -15.46 1.38
N ASP A 36 -33.88 -16.22 2.44
CA ASP A 36 -33.85 -15.74 3.83
C ASP A 36 -32.44 -15.34 4.30
N LEU A 37 -31.40 -16.02 3.79
CA LEU A 37 -30.01 -15.69 4.11
C LEU A 37 -29.62 -14.35 3.48
N TYR A 38 -29.93 -14.16 2.19
CA TYR A 38 -29.67 -12.90 1.49
C TYR A 38 -30.45 -11.75 2.12
N GLN A 39 -31.72 -11.94 2.47
CA GLN A 39 -32.50 -10.93 3.16
C GLN A 39 -31.89 -10.56 4.54
N ARG A 40 -31.40 -11.54 5.29
CA ARG A 40 -30.72 -11.28 6.57
C ARG A 40 -29.37 -10.57 6.40
N LEU A 41 -28.60 -10.92 5.36
CA LEU A 41 -27.29 -10.32 5.08
C LEU A 41 -27.41 -8.90 4.52
N ILE A 42 -28.30 -8.70 3.56
CA ILE A 42 -28.48 -7.44 2.86
C ILE A 42 -29.34 -6.51 3.71
N ASP A 43 -30.61 -6.83 3.97
CA ASP A 43 -31.51 -5.85 4.60
C ASP A 43 -31.21 -5.68 6.09
N VAL A 44 -31.34 -6.76 6.87
CA VAL A 44 -31.17 -6.71 8.33
C VAL A 44 -29.72 -6.39 8.71
N GLY A 45 -28.76 -6.89 7.94
CA GLY A 45 -27.35 -6.59 8.10
C GLY A 45 -27.05 -5.11 7.84
N THR A 46 -27.55 -4.56 6.73
CA THR A 46 -27.32 -3.16 6.36
C THR A 46 -27.90 -2.19 7.38
N ASP A 47 -29.13 -2.42 7.85
CA ASP A 47 -29.74 -1.53 8.85
C ASP A 47 -28.91 -1.44 10.14
N LYS A 48 -28.42 -2.59 10.63
CA LYS A 48 -27.53 -2.64 11.80
C LYS A 48 -26.20 -1.94 11.53
N ILE A 49 -25.62 -2.10 10.35
CA ILE A 49 -24.39 -1.41 9.95
C ILE A 49 -24.62 0.10 9.93
N ILE A 50 -25.73 0.58 9.38
CA ILE A 50 -26.07 2.01 9.36
C ILE A 50 -26.22 2.57 10.78
N GLU A 51 -26.87 1.84 11.69
CA GLU A 51 -26.95 2.23 13.10
C GLU A 51 -25.55 2.31 13.74
N HIS A 52 -24.68 1.32 13.48
CA HIS A 52 -23.30 1.32 13.94
C HIS A 52 -22.50 2.50 13.38
N MET A 53 -22.67 2.82 12.10
CA MET A 53 -22.04 3.97 11.45
C MET A 53 -22.51 5.30 12.04
N LYS A 54 -23.81 5.44 12.32
CA LYS A 54 -24.36 6.64 13.00
C LYS A 54 -23.71 6.83 14.37
N ARG A 55 -23.65 5.78 15.18
CA ARG A 55 -22.99 5.80 16.51
C ARG A 55 -21.50 6.11 16.40
N TYR A 56 -20.81 5.50 15.44
CA TYR A 56 -19.39 5.75 15.19
C TYR A 56 -19.13 7.21 14.79
N ASN A 57 -19.91 7.76 13.86
CA ASN A 57 -19.76 9.14 13.41
C ASN A 57 -20.09 10.15 14.52
N GLN A 58 -21.06 9.85 15.38
CA GLN A 58 -21.34 10.70 16.55
C GLN A 58 -20.12 10.75 17.50
N ARG A 59 -19.55 9.59 17.87
CA ARG A 59 -18.34 9.53 18.69
C ARG A 59 -17.17 10.29 18.06
N ARG A 60 -17.02 10.16 16.74
CA ARG A 60 -16.01 10.85 15.95
C ARG A 60 -16.17 12.38 16.05
N ARG A 61 -17.39 12.89 15.91
CA ARG A 61 -17.69 14.34 16.03
C ARG A 61 -17.55 14.86 17.46
N GLU A 62 -17.92 14.08 18.47
CA GLU A 62 -17.72 14.43 19.88
C GLU A 62 -16.22 14.55 20.21
N LEU A 63 -15.38 13.71 19.60
CA LEU A 63 -13.94 13.75 19.79
C LEU A 63 -13.31 15.04 19.25
N ILE A 64 -13.82 15.62 18.14
CA ILE A 64 -13.33 16.89 17.59
C ILE A 64 -13.28 17.99 18.67
N LYS A 65 -14.31 18.06 19.53
CA LYS A 65 -14.37 19.04 20.62
C LYS A 65 -13.20 18.91 21.61
N LYS A 66 -12.71 17.68 21.81
CA LYS A 66 -11.58 17.36 22.69
C LYS A 66 -10.22 17.52 22.00
N VAL A 67 -10.20 17.52 20.66
CA VAL A 67 -8.98 17.60 19.85
C VAL A 67 -8.52 19.04 19.65
N ARG A 68 -9.45 20.01 19.70
CA ARG A 68 -9.14 21.44 19.54
C ARG A 68 -8.04 21.86 20.52
N GLY A 69 -6.87 22.25 20.00
CA GLY A 69 -5.70 22.65 20.78
C GLY A 69 -4.79 21.52 21.28
N LYS A 70 -5.07 20.24 20.97
CA LYS A 70 -4.21 19.08 21.32
C LYS A 70 -3.41 18.51 20.15
N ILE A 71 -3.82 18.83 18.92
CA ILE A 71 -3.07 18.56 17.71
C ILE A 71 -2.73 19.92 17.13
N GLU A 72 -1.44 20.18 17.02
CA GLU A 72 -0.93 21.32 16.29
C GLU A 72 -1.00 21.01 14.80
N ILE A 73 -1.51 21.99 14.04
CA ILE A 73 -1.74 21.89 12.61
C ILE A 73 -1.04 23.07 11.98
N ARG A 74 -0.23 22.77 10.98
CA ARG A 74 0.51 23.75 10.19
C ARG A 74 -0.02 23.73 8.77
N ARG A 75 0.13 24.87 8.10
CA ARG A 75 -0.35 25.06 6.74
C ARG A 75 0.83 25.24 5.80
N LEU A 76 0.74 24.57 4.67
CA LEU A 76 1.65 24.65 3.55
C LEU A 76 1.06 25.55 2.48
N GLU A 77 1.93 26.26 1.78
CA GLU A 77 1.59 26.98 0.56
C GLU A 77 2.19 26.23 -0.62
N ARG A 78 1.55 26.33 -1.79
CA ARG A 78 2.14 25.78 -3.01
C ARG A 78 3.32 26.65 -3.41
N ASP A 79 4.45 26.02 -3.72
CA ASP A 79 5.65 26.69 -4.16
C ASP A 79 6.31 25.85 -5.26
N GLU A 80 6.13 26.28 -6.51
CA GLU A 80 6.68 25.62 -7.70
C GLU A 80 8.22 25.59 -7.68
N LYS A 81 8.86 26.63 -7.13
CA LYS A 81 10.32 26.70 -7.07
C LYS A 81 10.89 25.64 -6.12
N ILE A 82 10.19 25.37 -5.01
CA ILE A 82 10.53 24.27 -4.10
C ILE A 82 10.21 22.92 -4.76
N ALA A 83 9.08 22.81 -5.46
CA ALA A 83 8.64 21.59 -6.14
C ALA A 83 9.52 21.16 -7.32
N GLU A 84 10.20 22.11 -7.98
CA GLU A 84 11.21 21.84 -9.02
C GLU A 84 12.49 21.16 -8.47
N ALA A 85 12.64 21.04 -7.15
CA ALA A 85 13.75 20.30 -6.58
C ALA A 85 13.82 18.87 -7.10
N ARG A 86 15.03 18.41 -7.41
CA ARG A 86 15.25 17.01 -7.78
C ARG A 86 14.93 16.10 -6.62
N VAL A 87 13.98 15.20 -6.82
CA VAL A 87 13.62 14.16 -5.86
C VAL A 87 13.82 12.78 -6.46
N VAL A 88 13.94 11.77 -5.60
CA VAL A 88 13.80 10.37 -5.98
C VAL A 88 12.52 9.83 -5.37
N ALA A 89 11.71 9.15 -6.17
CA ALA A 89 10.56 8.40 -5.70
C ALA A 89 10.74 6.91 -6.00
N SER A 90 10.29 6.04 -5.10
CA SER A 90 10.35 4.60 -5.32
C SER A 90 9.11 3.88 -4.84
N ASP A 91 8.74 2.81 -5.54
CA ASP A 91 7.65 1.91 -5.18
C ASP A 91 7.98 0.45 -5.55
N ALA A 92 7.30 -0.50 -4.92
CA ALA A 92 7.42 -1.92 -5.20
C ALA A 92 6.06 -2.62 -5.31
N GLY A 93 5.91 -3.39 -6.37
CA GLY A 93 4.73 -4.19 -6.65
C GLY A 93 5.02 -5.68 -6.49
N ASN A 94 4.02 -6.43 -6.02
CA ASN A 94 4.10 -7.88 -5.91
C ASN A 94 2.76 -8.54 -6.21
N ASN A 95 2.80 -9.70 -6.87
CA ASN A 95 1.62 -10.45 -7.28
C ASN A 95 1.95 -11.90 -7.66
N GLY A 96 2.58 -12.64 -6.75
CA GLY A 96 2.91 -14.05 -6.94
C GLY A 96 1.69 -14.94 -7.05
N VAL A 97 1.92 -16.19 -7.44
CA VAL A 97 0.87 -17.17 -7.73
C VAL A 97 0.97 -18.34 -6.76
N ASP A 98 -0.16 -18.71 -6.17
CA ASP A 98 -0.27 -19.92 -5.37
C ASP A 98 -0.67 -21.11 -6.27
N LEU A 99 0.25 -22.05 -6.41
CA LEU A 99 0.03 -23.32 -7.09
C LEU A 99 -0.24 -24.40 -6.06
N ARG A 100 -0.94 -25.45 -6.48
CA ARG A 100 -1.29 -26.60 -5.64
C ARG A 100 -0.10 -27.17 -4.84
N SER A 101 1.11 -27.11 -5.40
CA SER A 101 2.32 -27.65 -4.78
C SER A 101 3.29 -26.61 -4.24
N ALA A 102 3.14 -25.33 -4.58
CA ALA A 102 4.11 -24.29 -4.24
C ALA A 102 3.61 -22.88 -4.56
N PHE A 103 4.20 -21.89 -3.91
CA PHE A 103 4.06 -20.49 -4.29
C PHE A 103 5.20 -20.05 -5.22
N ILE A 104 4.85 -19.30 -6.28
CA ILE A 104 5.82 -18.68 -7.19
C ILE A 104 5.76 -17.16 -7.00
N PRO A 105 6.75 -16.54 -6.33
CA PRO A 105 6.76 -15.11 -6.10
C PRO A 105 7.03 -14.35 -7.40
N LEU A 106 6.32 -13.23 -7.59
CA LEU A 106 6.49 -12.25 -8.64
C LEU A 106 6.47 -10.85 -8.01
N TYR A 107 7.63 -10.22 -7.94
CA TYR A 107 7.74 -8.88 -7.39
C TYR A 107 8.78 -8.07 -8.16
N ALA A 108 8.61 -6.76 -8.14
CA ALA A 108 9.49 -5.79 -8.79
C ALA A 108 9.50 -4.48 -8.00
N SER A 109 10.53 -3.67 -8.24
CA SER A 109 10.59 -2.30 -7.75
C SER A 109 11.10 -1.34 -8.81
N VAL A 110 10.73 -0.08 -8.63
CA VAL A 110 11.23 1.03 -9.43
C VAL A 110 11.71 2.14 -8.50
N ALA A 111 12.78 2.81 -8.90
CA ALA A 111 13.16 4.11 -8.37
C ALA A 111 13.36 5.07 -9.54
N LEU A 112 12.67 6.20 -9.52
CA LEU A 112 12.75 7.24 -10.55
C LEU A 112 13.17 8.56 -9.91
N THR A 113 13.74 9.44 -10.72
CA THR A 113 13.96 10.83 -10.31
C THR A 113 12.95 11.73 -10.99
N ALA A 114 12.49 12.75 -10.26
CA ALA A 114 11.57 13.74 -10.77
C ALA A 114 12.06 15.15 -10.43
N GLU A 115 11.78 16.10 -11.31
CA GLU A 115 11.95 17.54 -11.12
C GLU A 115 10.61 18.19 -11.49
N GLY A 116 9.86 18.64 -10.47
CA GLY A 116 8.47 19.06 -10.63
C GLY A 116 7.59 17.93 -11.20
N TRP A 117 7.03 18.17 -12.39
CA TRP A 117 6.12 17.26 -13.12
C TRP A 117 6.83 16.46 -14.23
N SER A 118 8.16 16.34 -14.17
CA SER A 118 8.95 15.69 -15.22
C SER A 118 9.85 14.60 -14.67
N ILE A 119 10.11 13.57 -15.48
CA ILE A 119 11.05 12.48 -15.20
C ILE A 119 12.24 12.66 -16.15
N PRO A 120 13.33 13.34 -15.73
CA PRO A 120 14.42 13.71 -16.65
C PRO A 120 15.34 12.54 -17.02
N HIS A 121 15.27 11.41 -16.30
CA HIS A 121 16.17 10.27 -16.47
C HIS A 121 15.44 8.92 -16.44
N GLU A 122 16.02 7.93 -17.09
CA GLU A 122 15.48 6.57 -17.13
C GLU A 122 15.43 5.93 -15.72
N PRO A 123 14.29 5.38 -15.28
CA PRO A 123 14.16 4.76 -13.96
C PRO A 123 15.10 3.57 -13.72
N VAL A 124 15.42 3.32 -12.47
CA VAL A 124 16.11 2.10 -12.01
C VAL A 124 15.06 1.04 -11.72
N PHE A 125 15.14 -0.09 -12.43
CA PHE A 125 14.25 -1.23 -12.23
C PHE A 125 14.98 -2.39 -11.56
N ARG A 126 14.32 -3.06 -10.61
CA ARG A 126 14.77 -4.33 -10.04
C ARG A 126 13.65 -5.35 -10.12
N ALA A 127 13.97 -6.53 -10.62
CA ALA A 127 13.07 -7.67 -10.61
C ALA A 127 13.45 -8.62 -9.47
N GLY A 128 12.44 -9.26 -8.88
CA GLY A 128 12.62 -10.29 -7.87
C GLY A 128 13.33 -11.54 -8.40
N GLU A 129 13.94 -12.29 -7.47
CA GLU A 129 14.61 -13.53 -7.82
C GLU A 129 13.58 -14.59 -8.26
N PRO A 130 13.76 -15.22 -9.43
CA PRO A 130 12.86 -16.27 -9.88
C PRO A 130 13.07 -17.54 -9.05
N THR A 131 12.13 -17.84 -8.17
CA THR A 131 12.19 -19.00 -7.26
C THR A 131 10.83 -19.69 -7.10
N ILE A 132 10.79 -20.78 -6.35
CA ILE A 132 9.60 -21.58 -6.02
C ILE A 132 9.64 -21.95 -4.54
N TRP A 133 8.53 -21.81 -3.83
CA TRP A 133 8.43 -22.07 -2.40
C TRP A 133 7.39 -23.16 -2.12
N SER A 134 7.85 -24.38 -1.84
CA SER A 134 6.98 -25.54 -1.60
C SER A 134 6.31 -25.59 -0.22
N ASP A 135 6.84 -24.86 0.76
CA ASP A 135 6.50 -25.01 2.18
C ASP A 135 6.49 -23.68 2.96
N GLU A 136 6.32 -22.54 2.26
CA GLU A 136 6.45 -21.24 2.91
C GLU A 136 5.26 -20.86 3.80
N PHE A 137 5.57 -20.49 5.04
CA PHE A 137 4.60 -19.98 5.99
C PHE A 137 4.28 -18.52 5.65
N LYS A 138 3.11 -18.31 5.04
CA LYS A 138 2.62 -17.01 4.54
C LYS A 138 3.49 -16.44 3.40
N ALA A 139 3.50 -17.16 2.28
CA ALA A 139 4.23 -16.78 1.08
C ALA A 139 4.00 -15.31 0.65
N GLY A 140 2.75 -14.80 0.69
CA GLY A 140 2.46 -13.41 0.35
C GLY A 140 3.15 -12.37 1.27
N ASP A 141 3.27 -12.65 2.57
CA ASP A 141 3.98 -11.76 3.50
C ASP A 141 5.49 -11.77 3.20
N ARG A 142 6.05 -12.94 2.85
CA ARG A 142 7.48 -13.07 2.45
C ARG A 142 7.76 -12.38 1.12
N GLU A 143 6.85 -12.49 0.17
CA GLU A 143 6.94 -11.81 -1.12
C GLU A 143 6.93 -10.28 -0.95
N ALA A 144 5.99 -9.74 -0.17
CA ALA A 144 5.95 -8.31 0.11
C ALA A 144 7.22 -7.81 0.81
N LEU A 145 7.81 -8.62 1.68
CA LEU A 145 9.08 -8.34 2.34
C LEU A 145 10.24 -8.26 1.34
N LEU A 146 10.31 -9.18 0.39
CA LEU A 146 11.32 -9.18 -0.66
C LEU A 146 11.12 -8.02 -1.65
N ALA A 147 9.87 -7.66 -1.96
CA ALA A 147 9.54 -6.46 -2.74
C ALA A 147 10.07 -5.20 -2.06
N TRP A 148 9.88 -5.09 -0.75
CA TRP A 148 10.42 -4.01 0.07
C TRP A 148 11.95 -3.93 0.04
N LYS A 149 12.61 -5.08 0.13
CA LYS A 149 14.08 -5.18 0.06
C LYS A 149 14.59 -4.60 -1.24
N ILE A 150 14.02 -5.01 -2.37
CA ILE A 150 14.47 -4.53 -3.68
C ILE A 150 14.06 -3.08 -3.94
N GLN A 151 12.98 -2.57 -3.31
CA GLN A 151 12.67 -1.13 -3.31
C GLN A 151 13.78 -0.33 -2.66
N ALA A 152 14.26 -0.77 -1.49
CA ALA A 152 15.36 -0.12 -0.79
C ALA A 152 16.65 -0.15 -1.63
N GLU A 153 16.95 -1.28 -2.27
CA GLU A 153 18.13 -1.43 -3.14
C GLU A 153 18.06 -0.52 -4.38
N ALA A 154 16.91 -0.48 -5.07
CA ALA A 154 16.69 0.43 -6.20
C ALA A 154 16.80 1.91 -5.77
N THR A 155 16.28 2.24 -4.58
CA THR A 155 16.36 3.58 -4.02
C THR A 155 17.80 3.99 -3.71
N ILE A 156 18.60 3.10 -3.12
CA ILE A 156 20.03 3.35 -2.84
C ILE A 156 20.79 3.62 -4.15
N GLU A 157 20.55 2.82 -5.19
CA GLU A 157 21.17 3.02 -6.50
C GLU A 157 20.76 4.36 -7.12
N ALA A 158 19.48 4.72 -7.06
CA ALA A 158 18.95 5.99 -7.54
C ALA A 158 19.57 7.19 -6.80
N ILE A 159 19.73 7.10 -5.48
CA ILE A 159 20.39 8.14 -4.66
C ILE A 159 21.83 8.34 -5.10
N GLN A 160 22.59 7.24 -5.27
CA GLN A 160 23.98 7.30 -5.71
C GLN A 160 24.12 7.88 -7.13
N ARG A 161 23.18 7.55 -8.02
CA ARG A 161 23.17 7.99 -9.42
C ARG A 161 22.80 9.47 -9.57
N TRP A 162 21.76 9.93 -8.88
CA TRP A 162 21.14 11.24 -9.16
C TRP A 162 21.33 12.29 -8.08
N LYS A 163 21.74 11.89 -6.87
CA LYS A 163 21.99 12.76 -5.71
C LYS A 163 20.83 13.75 -5.49
N PRO A 164 19.61 13.24 -5.22
CA PRO A 164 18.43 14.08 -5.07
C PRO A 164 18.50 14.93 -3.80
N LYS A 165 17.65 15.94 -3.72
CA LYS A 165 17.43 16.74 -2.51
C LYS A 165 16.54 16.01 -1.50
N PHE A 166 15.58 15.21 -1.98
CA PHE A 166 14.66 14.42 -1.15
C PHE A 166 14.44 13.03 -1.73
N VAL A 167 14.14 12.07 -0.85
CA VAL A 167 13.66 10.74 -1.24
C VAL A 167 12.26 10.53 -0.69
N PHE A 168 11.32 10.24 -1.59
CA PHE A 168 9.95 9.86 -1.28
C PHE A 168 9.77 8.36 -1.50
N PHE A 169 9.56 7.63 -0.42
CA PHE A 169 9.39 6.18 -0.46
C PHE A 169 7.89 5.87 -0.42
N ASP A 170 7.32 5.23 -1.45
CA ASP A 170 5.91 4.82 -1.39
C ASP A 170 5.75 3.68 -0.38
N GLY A 171 4.94 3.92 0.65
CA GLY A 171 4.82 3.07 1.82
C GLY A 171 5.56 3.60 3.06
N PRO A 172 5.36 2.95 4.22
CA PRO A 172 6.11 3.29 5.44
C PRO A 172 7.62 3.09 5.25
N ILE A 173 8.44 3.67 6.12
CA ILE A 173 9.89 3.33 6.17
C ILE A 173 10.19 2.28 7.24
N ILE A 174 9.21 2.03 8.12
CA ILE A 174 9.24 0.96 9.12
C ILE A 174 8.37 -0.18 8.59
N LEU A 175 8.92 -1.40 8.58
CA LEU A 175 8.16 -2.60 8.18
C LEU A 175 6.87 -2.76 9.02
N SER A 176 5.91 -3.49 8.48
CA SER A 176 4.70 -3.81 9.25
C SER A 176 5.01 -4.85 10.34
N PHE A 177 4.48 -4.66 11.55
CA PHE A 177 4.61 -5.65 12.63
C PHE A 177 4.15 -7.06 12.21
N TRP A 178 3.15 -7.15 11.33
CA TRP A 178 2.62 -8.43 10.84
C TRP A 178 3.63 -9.26 10.04
N MET A 179 4.67 -8.63 9.50
CA MET A 179 5.77 -9.26 8.75
C MET A 179 6.90 -9.72 9.68
N THR A 180 6.77 -9.52 11.00
CA THR A 180 7.78 -9.98 11.96
C THR A 180 7.75 -11.51 12.03
N PRO A 181 8.92 -12.19 11.90
CA PRO A 181 8.97 -13.64 11.96
C PRO A 181 8.42 -14.17 13.30
N THR A 182 7.69 -15.27 13.21
CA THR A 182 7.16 -15.99 14.38
C THR A 182 7.98 -17.26 14.63
N ARG A 183 7.67 -17.99 15.71
CA ARG A 183 8.28 -19.30 15.96
C ARG A 183 8.05 -20.28 14.79
N SER A 184 6.90 -20.17 14.12
CA SER A 184 6.50 -21.00 12.99
C SER A 184 7.10 -20.56 11.65
N SER A 185 7.77 -19.40 11.58
CA SER A 185 8.38 -18.92 10.34
C SER A 185 9.57 -19.79 9.94
N THR A 186 9.68 -20.06 8.64
CA THR A 186 10.78 -20.82 8.03
C THR A 186 12.12 -20.12 8.23
N ALA A 187 13.22 -20.85 8.03
CA ALA A 187 14.56 -20.27 8.06
C ALA A 187 14.77 -19.26 6.92
N GLY A 188 14.15 -19.50 5.75
CA GLY A 188 14.16 -18.58 4.62
C GLY A 188 13.48 -17.26 4.95
N TYR A 189 12.25 -17.31 5.48
CA TYR A 189 11.53 -16.11 5.91
C TYR A 189 12.32 -15.27 6.91
N LYS A 190 12.91 -15.91 7.93
CA LYS A 190 13.70 -15.23 8.96
C LYS A 190 14.92 -14.54 8.36
N ARG A 191 15.62 -15.19 7.43
CA ARG A 191 16.76 -14.61 6.73
C ARG A 191 16.35 -13.40 5.90
N ASP A 192 15.30 -13.53 5.10
CA ASP A 192 14.82 -12.45 4.24
C ASP A 192 14.36 -11.24 5.07
N PHE A 193 13.79 -11.47 6.26
CA PHE A 193 13.44 -10.40 7.19
C PHE A 193 14.67 -9.66 7.71
N GLU A 194 15.68 -10.39 8.17
CA GLU A 194 16.93 -9.79 8.63
C GLU A 194 17.66 -9.03 7.52
N GLU A 195 17.68 -9.57 6.30
CA GLU A 195 18.25 -8.91 5.13
C GLU A 195 17.47 -7.64 4.77
N THR A 196 16.14 -7.68 4.81
CA THR A 196 15.28 -6.53 4.49
C THR A 196 15.45 -5.41 5.49
N ILE A 197 15.45 -5.71 6.81
CA ILE A 197 15.74 -4.68 7.82
C ILE A 197 17.15 -4.13 7.61
N GLY A 198 18.12 -5.00 7.31
CA GLY A 198 19.48 -4.57 6.99
C GLY A 198 19.51 -3.54 5.86
N LYS A 199 18.80 -3.80 4.76
CA LYS A 199 18.71 -2.87 3.62
C LYS A 199 17.97 -1.58 3.94
N MET A 200 16.89 -1.62 4.73
CA MET A 200 16.20 -0.41 5.17
C MET A 200 17.08 0.46 6.07
N VAL A 201 17.80 -0.15 7.01
CA VAL A 201 18.76 0.56 7.86
C VAL A 201 19.88 1.17 7.02
N SER A 202 20.41 0.43 6.03
CA SER A 202 21.40 0.96 5.09
C SER A 202 20.86 2.14 4.28
N LEU A 203 19.62 2.06 3.79
CA LEU A 203 18.98 3.18 3.06
C LEU A 203 18.88 4.42 3.95
N ILE A 204 18.37 4.28 5.18
CA ILE A 204 18.26 5.37 6.14
C ILE A 204 19.62 6.00 6.45
N TYR A 205 20.65 5.16 6.66
CA TYR A 205 22.01 5.60 6.94
C TYR A 205 22.64 6.32 5.74
N ILE A 206 22.52 5.78 4.52
CA ILE A 206 23.04 6.42 3.30
C ILE A 206 22.38 7.78 3.07
N CYS A 207 21.06 7.86 3.25
CA CYS A 207 20.34 9.13 3.18
C CYS A 207 20.87 10.14 4.19
N HIS A 208 21.12 9.73 5.44
CA HIS A 208 21.71 10.60 6.45
C HIS A 208 23.13 11.07 6.08
N GLU A 209 24.02 10.16 5.71
CA GLU A 209 25.41 10.49 5.34
C GLU A 209 25.50 11.44 4.14
N MET A 210 24.51 11.38 3.25
CA MET A 210 24.41 12.25 2.08
C MET A 210 23.59 13.52 2.34
N ASP A 211 23.10 13.73 3.55
CA ASP A 211 22.21 14.82 3.95
C ASP A 211 20.93 14.91 3.08
N ILE A 212 20.27 13.77 2.86
CA ILE A 212 19.05 13.64 2.05
C ILE A 212 17.90 13.16 2.96
N PRO A 213 16.79 13.91 3.12
CA PRO A 213 15.64 13.43 3.88
C PRO A 213 14.95 12.27 3.18
N LEU A 214 14.64 11.23 3.97
CA LEU A 214 13.86 10.09 3.54
C LEU A 214 12.46 10.16 4.16
N ILE A 215 11.44 10.33 3.32
CA ILE A 215 10.05 10.45 3.74
C ILE A 215 9.23 9.30 3.13
N GLY A 216 8.72 8.42 3.98
CA GLY A 216 7.74 7.40 3.61
C GLY A 216 6.35 8.00 3.44
N PHE A 217 5.74 7.81 2.28
CA PHE A 217 4.40 8.31 1.94
C PHE A 217 3.39 7.15 1.98
N VAL A 218 2.50 7.16 2.98
CA VAL A 218 1.58 6.03 3.23
C VAL A 218 0.16 6.35 2.79
N LYS A 219 -0.22 5.85 1.61
CA LYS A 219 -1.57 5.97 1.00
C LYS A 219 -2.69 5.38 1.87
N ARG A 220 -2.43 4.22 2.51
CA ARG A 220 -3.46 3.42 3.21
C ARG A 220 -3.17 3.26 4.71
N ALA A 221 -3.09 4.37 5.43
CA ALA A 221 -2.82 4.33 6.87
C ALA A 221 -3.99 3.71 7.67
N ARG A 222 -3.71 2.59 8.35
CA ARG A 222 -4.64 1.92 9.29
C ARG A 222 -4.31 2.20 10.75
N SER A 223 -3.38 3.11 10.99
CA SER A 223 -2.84 3.45 12.30
C SER A 223 -3.91 4.06 13.22
N VAL A 224 -3.78 3.76 14.50
CA VAL A 224 -4.67 4.23 15.58
C VAL A 224 -3.90 4.91 16.71
N PHE A 225 -2.58 5.10 16.58
CA PHE A 225 -1.73 5.50 17.71
C PHE A 225 -2.07 6.90 18.20
N LEU A 226 -2.38 7.84 17.31
CA LEU A 226 -2.78 9.19 17.72
C LEU A 226 -4.10 9.14 18.50
N CYS A 227 -5.12 8.46 17.96
CA CYS A 227 -6.41 8.28 18.61
C CYS A 227 -6.30 7.55 19.95
N LYS A 228 -5.51 6.48 19.99
CA LYS A 228 -5.31 5.64 21.15
C LYS A 228 -4.51 6.35 22.24
N ASP A 229 -3.35 6.90 21.91
CA ASP A 229 -2.37 7.34 22.89
C ASP A 229 -2.66 8.78 23.36
N LYS A 230 -3.12 9.68 22.49
CA LYS A 230 -3.50 11.06 22.88
C LYS A 230 -4.94 11.17 23.38
N PHE A 231 -5.84 10.29 22.97
CA PHE A 231 -7.28 10.42 23.25
C PHE A 231 -7.97 9.19 23.85
N GLY A 232 -7.27 8.08 24.07
CA GLY A 232 -7.82 6.86 24.68
C GLY A 232 -8.75 6.05 23.76
N MET A 233 -8.81 6.37 22.46
CA MET A 233 -9.75 5.80 21.50
C MET A 233 -9.14 4.62 20.73
N LYS A 234 -9.22 3.42 21.30
CA LYS A 234 -8.57 2.20 20.76
C LYS A 234 -9.08 1.71 19.40
N ASN A 235 -10.32 2.05 19.04
CA ASN A 235 -11.01 1.51 17.84
C ASN A 235 -11.29 2.59 16.79
N MET A 236 -10.51 3.67 16.77
CA MET A 236 -10.65 4.76 15.79
C MET A 236 -9.34 4.92 15.04
N ARG A 237 -9.40 4.85 13.70
CA ARG A 237 -8.26 5.16 12.85
C ARG A 237 -7.95 6.64 12.92
N ASP A 238 -6.67 6.97 12.91
CA ASP A 238 -6.19 8.35 12.94
C ASP A 238 -6.71 9.13 11.73
N THR A 239 -6.69 8.52 10.54
CA THR A 239 -7.24 9.09 9.31
C THR A 239 -8.74 9.38 9.40
N ALA A 240 -9.53 8.56 10.11
CA ALA A 240 -10.95 8.81 10.28
C ALA A 240 -11.22 10.08 11.11
N LEU A 241 -10.39 10.35 12.12
CA LEU A 241 -10.44 11.57 12.91
C LEU A 241 -9.92 12.77 12.12
N LEU A 242 -8.74 12.63 11.51
CA LEU A 242 -8.02 13.71 10.84
C LEU A 242 -8.71 14.17 9.55
N ASP A 243 -9.47 13.30 8.89
CA ASP A 243 -10.34 13.66 7.77
C ASP A 243 -11.33 14.81 8.09
N LEU A 244 -11.73 14.94 9.36
CA LEU A 244 -12.62 16.01 9.82
C LEU A 244 -11.89 17.29 10.25
N ILE A 245 -10.57 17.21 10.39
CA ILE A 245 -9.76 18.23 11.05
C ILE A 245 -8.84 18.90 10.03
N LEU A 246 -8.07 18.12 9.28
CA LEU A 246 -7.13 18.62 8.29
C LEU A 246 -7.85 19.13 7.05
N ARG A 247 -7.52 20.36 6.67
CA ARG A 247 -7.88 20.98 5.39
C ARG A 247 -6.78 20.77 4.36
N LEU A 248 -7.12 21.04 3.11
CA LEU A 248 -6.18 20.93 2.00
C LEU A 248 -4.96 21.83 2.26
N GLY A 249 -3.76 21.26 2.08
CA GLY A 249 -2.49 21.92 2.38
C GLY A 249 -2.14 21.95 3.87
N GLU A 250 -2.87 21.28 4.75
CA GLU A 250 -2.53 21.20 6.17
C GLU A 250 -1.85 19.88 6.54
N TYR A 251 -0.94 19.94 7.51
CA TYR A 251 -0.32 18.77 8.12
C TYR A 251 -0.25 18.88 9.64
N THR A 252 -0.19 17.73 10.32
CA THR A 252 -0.07 17.67 11.78
C THR A 252 1.37 17.77 12.24
N ASP A 253 1.59 18.29 13.44
CA ASP A 253 2.90 18.19 14.07
C ASP A 253 3.36 16.73 14.22
N PRO A 254 4.66 16.46 14.00
CA PRO A 254 5.22 15.12 14.09
C PRO A 254 5.03 14.48 15.46
N VAL A 255 4.66 13.20 15.47
CA VAL A 255 4.53 12.38 16.68
C VAL A 255 5.55 11.25 16.62
N GLU A 256 6.38 11.16 17.65
CA GLU A 256 7.37 10.08 17.80
C GLU A 256 6.66 8.71 17.82
N MET A 257 7.15 7.79 17.00
CA MET A 257 6.66 6.42 16.92
C MET A 257 7.38 5.55 17.94
N ARG A 258 6.64 4.60 18.53
CA ARG A 258 7.18 3.64 19.52
C ARG A 258 6.72 2.23 19.20
N GLY A 259 7.60 1.24 19.42
CA GLY A 259 7.25 -0.17 19.26
C GLY A 259 8.46 -1.10 19.16
N GLY A 260 8.25 -2.40 19.34
CA GLY A 260 9.33 -3.40 19.34
C GLY A 260 10.07 -3.55 18.01
N LEU A 261 9.46 -3.13 16.90
CA LEU A 261 10.13 -3.14 15.61
C LEU A 261 11.20 -2.04 15.50
N ILE A 262 11.00 -0.90 16.14
CA ILE A 262 12.00 0.18 16.22
C ILE A 262 13.26 -0.32 16.95
N GLU A 263 13.08 -1.07 18.03
CA GLU A 263 14.20 -1.73 18.72
C GLU A 263 14.92 -2.75 17.84
N THR A 264 14.22 -3.38 16.90
CA THR A 264 14.84 -4.29 15.93
C THR A 264 15.70 -3.52 14.94
N TYR A 265 15.23 -2.35 14.46
CA TYR A 265 16.02 -1.44 13.62
C TYR A 265 17.27 -0.94 14.36
N LYS A 266 17.14 -0.52 15.63
CA LYS A 266 18.27 -0.10 16.47
C LYS A 266 19.33 -1.19 16.62
N ARG A 267 18.91 -2.42 16.94
CA ARG A 267 19.85 -3.55 17.03
C ARG A 267 20.53 -3.80 15.68
N LYS A 268 19.78 -3.77 14.59
CA LYS A 268 20.32 -3.99 13.25
C LYS A 268 21.33 -2.92 12.84
N ALA A 269 21.09 -1.65 13.20
CA ALA A 269 22.05 -0.56 12.97
C ALA A 269 23.38 -0.82 13.69
N VAL A 270 23.34 -1.24 14.95
CA VAL A 270 24.54 -1.60 15.71
C VAL A 270 25.25 -2.81 15.11
N GLU A 271 24.51 -3.83 14.67
CA GLU A 271 25.07 -5.00 13.96
C GLU A 271 25.79 -4.63 12.66
N LEU A 272 25.27 -3.63 11.94
CA LEU A 272 25.88 -3.09 10.71
C LEU A 272 27.06 -2.14 10.98
N GLY A 273 27.45 -1.94 12.24
CA GLY A 273 28.59 -1.13 12.62
C GLY A 273 28.31 0.37 12.74
N ILE A 274 27.04 0.80 12.70
CA ILE A 274 26.67 2.19 12.91
C ILE A 274 26.92 2.56 14.38
N PRO A 275 27.65 3.64 14.68
CA PRO A 275 27.93 4.03 16.06
C PRO A 275 26.64 4.21 16.88
N LYS A 276 26.69 3.80 18.17
CA LYS A 276 25.51 3.84 19.05
C LYS A 276 24.90 5.25 19.19
N HIS A 277 25.73 6.28 19.19
CA HIS A 277 25.28 7.66 19.34
C HIS A 277 24.50 8.13 18.11
N GLU A 278 24.93 7.77 16.91
CA GLU A 278 24.20 8.01 15.65
C GLU A 278 22.93 7.15 15.58
N THR A 279 22.98 5.90 16.06
CA THR A 279 21.84 4.98 16.05
C THR A 279 20.60 5.56 16.75
N GLU A 280 20.78 6.24 17.88
CA GLU A 280 19.66 6.84 18.61
C GLU A 280 18.96 7.94 17.81
N GLU A 281 19.70 8.71 17.03
CA GLU A 281 19.12 9.73 16.16
C GLU A 281 18.50 9.10 14.91
N LEU A 282 19.26 8.26 14.21
CA LEU A 282 18.88 7.64 12.94
C LEU A 282 17.67 6.70 13.04
N MET A 283 17.51 6.01 14.17
CA MET A 283 16.46 5.02 14.39
C MET A 283 15.37 5.51 15.35
N THR A 284 15.28 6.83 15.54
CA THR A 284 14.10 7.46 16.15
C THR A 284 13.19 7.95 15.03
N PHE A 285 11.98 7.40 14.97
CA PHE A 285 11.04 7.67 13.88
C PHE A 285 9.88 8.54 14.34
N TYR A 286 9.37 9.34 13.41
CA TYR A 286 8.22 10.21 13.59
C TYR A 286 7.18 9.92 12.51
N SER A 287 5.93 10.22 12.87
CA SER A 287 4.79 10.15 11.98
C SER A 287 4.07 11.50 11.97
N SER A 288 3.74 11.99 10.78
CA SER A 288 2.87 13.15 10.57
C SER A 288 1.76 12.76 9.60
N TYR A 289 0.68 13.53 9.55
CA TYR A 289 -0.37 13.37 8.56
C TYR A 289 -0.52 14.64 7.76
N ILE A 290 -0.67 14.51 6.44
CA ILE A 290 -0.79 15.62 5.49
C ILE A 290 -2.03 15.42 4.61
N ARG A 291 -2.72 16.51 4.27
CA ARG A 291 -3.81 16.48 3.29
C ARG A 291 -3.41 17.26 2.04
N THR A 292 -3.07 16.52 0.99
CA THR A 292 -2.60 17.05 -0.30
C THR A 292 -3.67 17.07 -1.38
N GLY A 293 -4.82 16.40 -1.18
CA GLY A 293 -5.97 16.40 -2.08
C GLY A 293 -7.30 16.30 -1.36
N LEU A 294 -8.37 16.05 -2.13
CA LEU A 294 -9.75 15.93 -1.62
C LEU A 294 -10.01 14.61 -0.87
N THR A 295 -9.13 13.62 -1.05
CA THR A 295 -9.16 12.33 -0.37
C THR A 295 -8.83 12.42 1.12
N THR A 296 -8.84 11.26 1.79
CA THR A 296 -8.44 11.16 3.20
C THR A 296 -6.97 11.54 3.39
N PRO A 297 -6.58 12.15 4.53
CA PRO A 297 -5.18 12.49 4.79
C PRO A 297 -4.22 11.30 4.68
N PHE A 298 -3.05 11.57 4.11
CA PHE A 298 -1.94 10.64 4.00
C PHE A 298 -1.08 10.69 5.25
N ARG A 299 -0.33 9.62 5.51
CA ARG A 299 0.64 9.57 6.61
C ARG A 299 2.05 9.64 6.07
N LEU A 300 2.85 10.52 6.66
CA LEU A 300 4.28 10.64 6.43
C LEU A 300 5.02 9.92 7.56
N GLU A 301 5.98 9.06 7.23
CA GLU A 301 6.92 8.47 8.18
C GLU A 301 8.35 8.87 7.85
N PHE A 302 9.12 9.27 8.84
CA PHE A 302 10.50 9.74 8.63
C PHE A 302 11.32 9.57 9.90
N SER A 303 12.65 9.57 9.76
CA SER A 303 13.56 9.55 10.91
C SER A 303 13.77 10.96 11.46
N LYS A 304 14.24 11.05 12.71
CA LYS A 304 14.46 12.31 13.45
C LYS A 304 15.32 13.31 12.67
N TYR A 305 16.34 12.85 11.95
CA TYR A 305 17.23 13.75 11.18
C TYR A 305 16.54 14.44 9.99
N SER A 306 15.35 13.97 9.59
CA SER A 306 14.54 14.58 8.52
C SER A 306 13.49 15.58 9.06
N LEU A 307 13.42 15.77 10.38
CA LEU A 307 12.36 16.52 11.04
C LEU A 307 12.36 18.02 10.69
N ASP A 308 13.54 18.62 10.55
CA ASP A 308 13.75 20.03 10.24
C ASP A 308 13.35 20.40 8.81
N ARG A 309 13.40 19.42 7.89
CA ARG A 309 13.06 19.55 6.47
C ARG A 309 11.66 19.03 6.11
N LEU A 310 10.84 18.72 7.12
CA LEU A 310 9.49 18.22 6.90
C LEU A 310 8.58 19.23 6.20
N GLU A 311 8.68 20.52 6.53
CA GLU A 311 7.87 21.56 5.89
C GLU A 311 8.19 21.65 4.39
N GLU A 312 9.47 21.64 4.04
CA GLU A 312 9.91 21.65 2.65
C GLU A 312 9.47 20.38 1.90
N ALA A 313 9.65 19.20 2.49
CA ALA A 313 9.13 17.95 1.93
C ALA A 313 7.61 18.01 1.72
N GLY A 314 6.87 18.53 2.71
CA GLY A 314 5.43 18.73 2.64
C GLY A 314 5.01 19.65 1.50
N THR A 315 5.73 20.75 1.28
CA THR A 315 5.50 21.69 0.18
C THR A 315 5.70 21.02 -1.18
N ILE A 316 6.76 20.22 -1.35
CA ILE A 316 6.98 19.46 -2.60
C ILE A 316 5.82 18.48 -2.84
N LEU A 317 5.48 17.68 -1.83
CA LEU A 317 4.40 16.69 -1.91
C LEU A 317 3.06 17.37 -2.25
N PHE A 318 2.74 18.48 -1.59
CA PHE A 318 1.49 19.20 -1.82
C PHE A 318 1.41 19.90 -3.18
N THR A 319 2.51 20.52 -3.62
CA THR A 319 2.55 21.24 -4.90
C THR A 319 2.48 20.28 -6.08
N THR A 320 3.12 19.11 -5.97
CA THR A 320 3.15 18.09 -7.03
C THR A 320 2.00 17.08 -6.96
N SER A 321 1.00 17.30 -6.09
CA SER A 321 -0.14 16.40 -5.96
C SER A 321 -1.30 16.83 -6.85
N GLU A 322 -1.91 15.85 -7.52
CA GLU A 322 -3.20 16.04 -8.19
C GLU A 322 -4.31 16.31 -7.16
N GLU A 323 -5.18 17.28 -7.42
CA GLU A 323 -6.15 17.72 -6.39
C GLU A 323 -7.21 16.65 -6.07
N GLU A 324 -7.59 15.84 -7.05
CA GLU A 324 -8.61 14.80 -6.88
C GLU A 324 -8.10 13.65 -6.00
N GLU A 325 -6.96 13.05 -6.36
CA GLU A 325 -6.40 11.90 -5.64
C GLU A 325 -5.54 12.31 -4.44
N GLY A 326 -4.84 13.44 -4.54
CA GLY A 326 -3.88 13.92 -3.56
C GLY A 326 -2.54 13.18 -3.56
N ILE A 327 -2.25 12.36 -4.57
CA ILE A 327 -1.00 11.62 -4.66
C ILE A 327 0.04 12.48 -5.41
N PRO A 328 1.25 12.66 -4.87
CA PRO A 328 2.32 13.40 -5.56
C PRO A 328 2.73 12.72 -6.87
N PHE A 329 3.01 13.51 -7.89
CA PHE A 329 3.39 13.06 -9.24
C PHE A 329 4.45 11.96 -9.23
N SER A 330 5.56 12.18 -8.51
CA SER A 330 6.67 11.24 -8.47
C SER A 330 6.31 9.90 -7.81
N ILE A 331 5.47 9.91 -6.78
CA ILE A 331 4.93 8.71 -6.13
C ILE A 331 3.94 7.99 -7.06
N ASN A 332 3.07 8.75 -7.75
CA ASN A 332 2.09 8.19 -8.68
C ASN A 332 2.77 7.48 -9.86
N GLU A 333 3.80 8.11 -10.44
CA GLU A 333 4.56 7.51 -11.55
C GLU A 333 5.36 6.29 -11.11
N ALA A 334 5.91 6.27 -9.89
CA ALA A 334 6.57 5.09 -9.36
C ALA A 334 5.59 3.91 -9.22
N ASP A 335 4.41 4.16 -8.65
CA ASP A 335 3.31 3.18 -8.52
C ASP A 335 2.85 2.65 -9.89
N ARG A 336 2.62 3.55 -10.84
CA ARG A 336 2.22 3.21 -12.21
C ARG A 336 3.24 2.29 -12.90
N LEU A 337 4.54 2.55 -12.74
CA LEU A 337 5.62 1.80 -13.39
C LEU A 337 5.92 0.44 -12.73
N THR A 338 5.66 0.30 -11.42
CA THR A 338 5.94 -0.93 -10.67
C THR A 338 4.75 -1.90 -10.62
N LYS A 339 3.59 -1.48 -11.11
CA LYS A 339 2.33 -2.23 -10.99
C LYS A 339 2.41 -3.64 -11.61
N VAL A 340 2.58 -4.64 -10.75
CA VAL A 340 2.52 -6.06 -11.12
C VAL A 340 1.06 -6.52 -11.09
N THR A 341 0.40 -6.53 -12.26
CA THR A 341 -1.02 -6.88 -12.36
C THR A 341 -1.25 -8.40 -12.37
N THR A 342 -2.50 -8.82 -12.14
CA THR A 342 -2.90 -10.24 -12.29
C THR A 342 -2.72 -10.72 -13.72
N ASN A 343 -2.85 -9.84 -14.71
CA ASN A 343 -2.58 -10.18 -16.10
C ASN A 343 -1.10 -10.55 -16.32
N ILE A 344 -0.16 -9.78 -15.77
CA ILE A 344 1.28 -10.10 -15.85
C ILE A 344 1.56 -11.43 -15.16
N SER A 345 0.96 -11.64 -13.98
CA SER A 345 1.09 -12.89 -13.23
C SER A 345 0.57 -14.10 -14.01
N ASN A 346 -0.60 -13.97 -14.63
CA ASN A 346 -1.21 -15.00 -15.47
C ASN A 346 -0.40 -15.30 -16.74
N ILE A 347 0.14 -14.27 -17.41
CA ILE A 347 1.03 -14.44 -18.57
C ILE A 347 2.27 -15.24 -18.16
N ARG A 348 2.88 -14.91 -17.01
CA ARG A 348 4.03 -15.65 -16.50
C ARG A 348 3.68 -17.11 -16.20
N THR A 349 2.53 -17.38 -15.59
CA THR A 349 2.05 -18.74 -15.31
C THR A 349 1.81 -19.54 -16.59
N LEU A 350 1.23 -18.92 -17.63
CA LEU A 350 1.06 -19.57 -18.95
C LEU A 350 2.40 -19.87 -19.61
N MET A 351 3.37 -18.95 -19.51
CA MET A 351 4.72 -19.20 -20.00
C MET A 351 5.40 -20.35 -19.27
N LEU A 352 5.23 -20.46 -17.95
CA LEU A 352 5.74 -21.59 -17.17
C LEU A 352 5.10 -22.90 -17.63
N TYR A 353 3.78 -22.92 -17.81
CA TYR A 353 3.06 -24.09 -18.31
C TYR A 353 3.52 -24.50 -19.71
N SER A 354 3.67 -23.54 -20.62
CA SER A 354 4.18 -23.78 -21.98
C SER A 354 5.58 -24.38 -21.97
N LYS A 355 6.48 -23.84 -21.14
CA LYS A 355 7.85 -24.38 -21.01
C LYS A 355 7.87 -25.78 -20.39
N ALA A 356 6.97 -26.07 -19.44
CA ALA A 356 6.84 -27.39 -18.86
C ALA A 356 6.29 -28.41 -19.88
N LEU A 357 5.35 -28.01 -20.74
CA LEU A 357 4.88 -28.85 -21.86
C LEU A 357 6.01 -29.23 -22.83
N ASP A 358 6.93 -28.29 -23.12
CA ASP A 358 8.11 -28.60 -23.94
C ASP A 358 8.99 -29.68 -23.30
N LEU A 359 9.10 -29.71 -21.96
CA LEU A 359 9.85 -30.74 -21.23
C LEU A 359 9.14 -32.10 -21.30
N VAL A 360 7.80 -32.11 -21.24
CA VAL A 360 7.01 -33.34 -21.45
C VAL A 360 7.21 -33.88 -22.86
N ASN A 361 7.19 -33.00 -23.88
CA ASN A 361 7.42 -33.39 -25.27
C ASN A 361 8.83 -33.97 -25.50
N LYS A 362 9.82 -33.53 -24.72
CA LYS A 362 11.19 -34.06 -24.74
C LYS A 362 11.37 -35.34 -23.91
N GLY A 363 10.34 -35.77 -23.17
CA GLY A 363 10.39 -36.91 -22.26
C GLY A 363 11.16 -36.65 -20.96
N GLU A 364 11.44 -35.37 -20.65
CA GLU A 364 12.12 -34.96 -19.41
C GLU A 364 11.15 -34.85 -18.22
N MET A 365 9.85 -34.73 -18.49
CA MET A 365 8.76 -34.76 -17.52
C MET A 365 7.66 -35.71 -17.99
N GLN A 366 6.91 -36.29 -17.06
CA GLN A 366 5.69 -37.02 -17.39
C GLN A 366 4.50 -36.04 -17.46
N PRO A 367 3.47 -36.32 -18.27
CA PRO A 367 2.27 -35.48 -18.33
C PRO A 367 1.63 -35.21 -16.95
N GLU A 368 1.68 -36.18 -16.05
CA GLU A 368 1.14 -36.07 -14.70
C GLU A 368 1.88 -35.05 -13.83
N ASP A 369 3.15 -34.74 -14.13
CA ASP A 369 3.94 -33.76 -13.40
C ASP A 369 3.44 -32.32 -13.62
N LEU A 370 2.69 -32.08 -14.70
CA LEU A 370 2.02 -30.80 -14.95
C LEU A 370 0.95 -30.47 -13.90
N ASN A 371 0.54 -31.44 -13.08
CA ASN A 371 -0.38 -31.20 -11.97
C ASN A 371 0.22 -30.29 -10.88
N LEU A 372 1.55 -30.19 -10.81
CA LEU A 372 2.25 -29.19 -9.98
C LEU A 372 1.97 -27.76 -10.46
N LEU A 373 1.66 -27.62 -11.76
CA LEU A 373 1.23 -26.46 -12.53
C LEU A 373 -0.10 -25.83 -12.11
N ILE A 374 -0.94 -26.60 -11.42
CA ILE A 374 -2.36 -26.27 -11.25
C ILE A 374 -2.50 -25.18 -10.19
N LEU A 375 -3.20 -24.11 -10.53
CA LEU A 375 -3.57 -23.05 -9.60
C LEU A 375 -4.31 -23.61 -8.38
N GLN A 376 -4.03 -23.06 -7.20
CA GLN A 376 -4.75 -23.43 -5.98
C GLN A 376 -6.22 -22.98 -6.05
N HIS A 377 -7.12 -23.71 -5.38
CA HIS A 377 -8.56 -23.42 -5.39
C HIS A 377 -8.85 -21.99 -4.88
N GLY A 378 -9.37 -21.13 -5.75
CA GLY A 378 -9.69 -19.73 -5.46
C GLY A 378 -8.82 -18.71 -6.21
N GLU A 379 -7.73 -19.16 -6.83
CA GLU A 379 -6.90 -18.31 -7.71
C GLU A 379 -7.61 -18.04 -9.05
N PRO A 380 -7.82 -16.77 -9.42
CA PRO A 380 -8.57 -16.41 -10.63
C PRO A 380 -7.67 -16.36 -11.88
N TRP A 381 -8.10 -17.02 -12.96
CA TRP A 381 -7.64 -16.69 -14.30
C TRP A 381 -8.32 -15.41 -14.77
N THR A 382 -7.58 -14.31 -14.81
CA THR A 382 -7.98 -13.04 -15.43
C THR A 382 -7.05 -12.76 -16.61
N ILE A 383 -7.56 -13.00 -17.83
CA ILE A 383 -6.87 -12.65 -19.09
C ILE A 383 -7.72 -11.62 -19.84
N ARG A 384 -8.48 -10.77 -19.13
CA ARG A 384 -9.32 -9.73 -19.74
C ARG A 384 -8.90 -8.36 -19.22
N ASP A 385 -8.32 -7.56 -20.11
CA ASP A 385 -8.17 -6.11 -19.96
C ASP A 385 -9.50 -5.43 -20.27
N GLU A 386 -10.30 -5.15 -19.24
CA GLU A 386 -11.42 -4.19 -19.39
C GLU A 386 -10.99 -2.75 -19.05
N GLY A 387 -9.72 -2.51 -18.68
CA GLY A 387 -9.21 -1.20 -18.26
C GLY A 387 -8.24 -0.50 -19.20
N TYR A 388 -7.74 -1.16 -20.26
CA TYR A 388 -6.75 -0.57 -21.19
C TYR A 388 -7.34 -0.14 -22.54
N ILE A 389 -8.55 -0.58 -22.87
CA ILE A 389 -9.20 -0.26 -24.16
C ILE A 389 -10.00 1.05 -24.07
N SER A 390 -10.43 1.50 -22.88
CA SER A 390 -11.20 2.75 -22.78
C SER A 390 -10.34 4.00 -23.02
N SER A 391 -9.07 3.99 -22.63
CA SER A 391 -8.16 5.14 -22.85
C SER A 391 -7.58 5.20 -24.27
N ALA A 392 -7.53 4.09 -25.00
CA ALA A 392 -7.03 4.05 -26.38
C ALA A 392 -8.11 4.34 -27.44
N VAL A 393 -9.40 4.33 -27.06
CA VAL A 393 -10.52 4.58 -27.98
C VAL A 393 -11.03 6.03 -27.91
N GLU A 394 -10.68 6.79 -26.86
CA GLU A 394 -11.03 8.23 -26.77
C GLU A 394 -10.03 9.16 -27.49
N GLU A 395 -8.82 8.71 -27.83
CA GLU A 395 -7.85 9.48 -28.63
C GLU A 395 -7.82 9.09 -30.13
N GLY A 396 -8.74 8.21 -30.56
CA GLY A 396 -8.81 7.67 -31.93
C GLY A 396 -10.11 7.93 -32.69
N GLY A 397 -10.99 8.80 -32.19
CA GLY A 397 -12.27 9.16 -32.82
C GLY A 397 -12.24 10.60 -33.34
N ALA A 398 -12.31 10.73 -34.67
CA ALA A 398 -12.37 11.99 -35.42
C ALA A 398 -13.52 12.93 -35.00
#